data_AF-A0A785ET35-F1
#
_entry.id   AF-A0A785ET35-F1
#
_cell.length_a   1.000
_cell.length_b   1.000
_cell.length_c   1.000
_cell.angle_alpha   90.00
_cell.angle_beta   90.00
_cell.angle_gamma   90.00
#
_symmetry.space_group_name_H-M   'P 1'
#
loop_
_entity.id
_entity.type
_entity.pdbx_description
1 polymer ?
#
loop_
_entity_poly.entity_id
_entity_poly.type
_entity_poly.pdbx_seq_one_letter_code
_entity_poly.pdbx_strand_id
1 'polypeptide(L)'
;MAKIEYHRDRGNYLEIYDHESLNDINDALYEYCEKTSITDAPDAFVELAVYLRDIYAIRTPPIPVIHIGYVRLYLEEDAGRYIVRHYTLDRKELPNEWNASNYYNGEYGLKSANNLRS
;
A
#
# COMPACT_ATOMS: atom_id res chain seq x y z
N MET A 1 8.46 6.92 -4.79
CA MET A 1 7.85 7.04 -3.46
C MET A 1 6.39 6.71 -3.61
N ALA A 2 5.91 5.77 -2.79
CA ALA A 2 4.55 5.28 -2.86
C ALA A 2 3.64 6.48 -2.63
N LYS A 3 2.53 6.55 -3.35
CA LYS A 3 1.63 7.70 -3.27
C LYS A 3 0.21 7.27 -3.46
N ILE A 4 -0.68 7.99 -2.79
CA ILE A 4 -2.12 7.80 -2.97
C ILE A 4 -2.58 8.77 -4.05
N GLU A 5 -3.17 8.22 -5.09
CA GLU A 5 -3.72 8.97 -6.20
C GLU A 5 -5.24 8.85 -6.23
N TYR A 6 -5.89 9.88 -6.78
CA TYR A 6 -7.31 9.85 -7.06
C TYR A 6 -7.54 9.67 -8.56
N HIS A 7 -8.32 8.66 -8.93
CA HIS A 7 -8.84 8.53 -10.28
C HIS A 7 -10.36 8.58 -10.26
N ARG A 8 -10.94 9.36 -11.18
CA ARG A 8 -12.39 9.61 -11.22
C ARG A 8 -13.24 8.34 -11.18
N ASP A 9 -12.79 7.31 -11.90
CA ASP A 9 -13.53 6.04 -12.02
C ASP A 9 -13.23 5.01 -10.92
N ARG A 10 -12.18 5.22 -10.10
CA ARG A 10 -11.67 4.22 -9.14
C ARG A 10 -11.62 4.70 -7.70
N GLY A 11 -11.81 6.00 -7.47
CA GLY A 11 -11.60 6.62 -6.16
C GLY A 11 -10.13 6.74 -5.83
N ASN A 12 -9.83 6.84 -4.52
CA ASN A 12 -8.46 6.85 -4.02
C ASN A 12 -7.83 5.45 -4.12
N TYR A 13 -6.62 5.35 -4.62
CA TYR A 13 -5.84 4.11 -4.66
C TYR A 13 -4.39 4.38 -4.30
N LEU A 14 -3.74 3.38 -3.72
CA LEU A 14 -2.31 3.40 -3.46
C LEU A 14 -1.59 2.95 -4.74
N GLU A 15 -0.78 3.84 -5.31
CA GLU A 15 0.16 3.51 -6.38
C GLU A 15 1.55 3.26 -5.78
N ILE A 16 2.10 2.09 -6.09
CA ILE A 16 3.44 1.68 -5.68
C ILE A 16 4.31 1.43 -6.90
N TYR A 17 5.61 1.61 -6.70
CA TYR A 17 6.63 1.37 -7.70
C TYR A 17 7.49 0.16 -7.30
N ASP A 18 8.02 -0.54 -8.29
CA ASP A 18 8.82 -1.76 -8.12
C ASP A 18 10.10 -1.58 -7.26
N HIS A 19 10.67 -0.39 -7.21
CA HIS A 19 11.85 -0.08 -6.40
C HIS A 19 11.53 0.21 -4.92
N GLU A 20 10.26 0.22 -4.55
CA GLU A 20 9.81 0.59 -3.21
C GLU A 20 9.86 -0.59 -2.25
N SER A 21 10.10 -0.27 -0.98
CA SER A 21 10.03 -1.22 0.12
C SER A 21 8.67 -1.14 0.82
N LEU A 22 8.38 -2.14 1.65
CA LEU A 22 7.20 -2.10 2.52
C LEU A 22 7.20 -0.86 3.44
N ASN A 23 8.38 -0.38 3.85
CA ASN A 23 8.49 0.83 4.66
C ASN A 23 8.04 2.07 3.88
N ASP A 24 8.46 2.21 2.63
CA ASP A 24 8.03 3.33 1.77
C ASP A 24 6.50 3.34 1.57
N ILE A 25 5.91 2.15 1.46
CA ILE A 25 4.45 1.97 1.37
C ILE A 25 3.77 2.42 2.66
N ASN A 26 4.26 1.95 3.80
CA ASN A 26 3.68 2.25 5.11
C ASN A 26 3.80 3.73 5.45
N ASP A 27 4.94 4.36 5.17
CA ASP A 27 5.16 5.80 5.39
C ASP A 27 4.16 6.64 4.59
N ALA A 28 3.92 6.30 3.32
CA ALA A 28 2.92 6.99 2.49
C ALA A 28 1.48 6.82 3.02
N LEU A 29 1.17 5.64 3.56
CA LEU A 29 -0.14 5.36 4.16
C LEU A 29 -0.33 6.12 5.47
N TYR A 30 0.71 6.23 6.31
CA TYR A 30 0.67 7.01 7.54
C TYR A 30 0.50 8.50 7.25
N GLU A 31 1.28 9.06 6.32
CA GLU A 31 1.17 10.46 5.91
C GLU A 31 -0.24 10.79 5.39
N TYR A 32 -0.87 9.85 4.68
CA TYR A 32 -2.24 10.00 4.23
C TYR A 32 -3.25 10.00 5.37
N CYS A 33 -3.11 9.08 6.33
CA CYS A 33 -3.97 9.06 7.52
C CYS A 33 -3.91 10.38 8.29
N GLU A 34 -2.70 10.92 8.51
CA GLU A 34 -2.49 12.21 9.17
C GLU A 34 -3.17 13.37 8.41
N LYS A 35 -3.04 13.42 7.09
CA LYS A 35 -3.60 14.51 6.27
C LYS A 35 -5.12 14.47 6.16
N THR A 36 -5.69 13.27 6.15
CA THR A 36 -7.12 13.09 5.85
C THR A 36 -7.97 12.93 7.11
N SER A 37 -7.35 12.81 8.29
CA SER A 37 -8.06 12.56 9.56
C SER A 37 -9.04 11.40 9.41
N ILE A 38 -8.56 10.31 8.79
CA ILE A 38 -9.34 9.09 8.63
C ILE A 38 -9.66 8.61 10.04
N THR A 39 -10.95 8.67 10.38
CA THR A 39 -11.61 8.20 11.61
C THR A 39 -11.85 9.24 12.73
N ASP A 40 -12.90 10.06 12.57
CA ASP A 40 -13.66 10.62 13.71
C ASP A 40 -14.74 9.63 14.23
N ALA A 41 -14.83 8.43 13.65
CA ALA A 41 -15.81 7.40 14.00
C ALA A 41 -15.11 6.11 14.42
N PRO A 42 -15.38 5.57 15.63
CA PRO A 42 -14.98 4.23 16.03
C PRO A 42 -15.46 3.23 14.97
N ASP A 43 -14.64 2.24 14.62
CA ASP A 43 -14.91 1.20 13.59
C ASP A 43 -14.85 1.65 12.11
N ALA A 44 -14.57 2.93 11.81
CA ALA A 44 -14.36 3.36 10.44
C ALA A 44 -13.01 2.85 9.90
N PHE A 45 -13.00 2.32 8.67
CA PHE A 45 -11.77 2.02 7.96
C PHE A 45 -11.79 2.61 6.55
N VAL A 46 -10.63 2.95 6.04
CA VAL A 46 -10.43 3.28 4.62
C VAL A 46 -9.78 2.09 3.93
N GLU A 47 -10.42 1.61 2.87
CA GLU A 47 -9.85 0.61 1.99
C GLU A 47 -9.33 1.29 0.72
N LEU A 48 -8.07 1.04 0.39
CA LEU A 48 -7.46 1.49 -0.86
C LEU A 48 -7.06 0.28 -1.69
N ALA A 49 -7.38 0.31 -2.98
CA ALA A 49 -6.80 -0.63 -3.94
C ALA A 49 -5.30 -0.31 -4.12
N VAL A 50 -4.48 -1.34 -4.27
CA VAL A 50 -3.02 -1.21 -4.48
C VAL A 50 -2.69 -1.52 -5.92
N TYR A 51 -2.02 -0.59 -6.58
CA TYR A 51 -1.61 -0.69 -7.96
C TYR A 51 -0.10 -0.62 -8.10
N LEU A 52 0.50 -1.62 -8.74
CA LEU A 52 1.91 -1.60 -9.13
C LEU A 52 2.07 -0.88 -10.47
N ARG A 53 2.95 0.11 -10.50
CA ARG A 53 3.42 0.75 -11.73
C ARG A 53 4.87 0.36 -12.00
N ASP A 54 5.08 -0.32 -13.11
CA ASP A 54 6.43 -0.58 -13.65
C ASP A 54 6.94 0.70 -14.35
N ILE A 55 8.02 1.28 -13.82
CA ILE A 55 8.67 2.49 -14.36
C ILE A 55 9.78 2.18 -15.36
N TYR A 56 10.30 0.96 -15.39
CA TYR A 56 11.40 0.58 -16.29
C TYR A 56 10.90 0.07 -17.62
N ALA A 57 9.64 -0.32 -17.70
CA ALA A 57 9.07 -0.76 -18.94
C ALA A 57 8.68 0.47 -19.79
N ILE A 58 9.73 1.02 -20.41
CA ILE A 58 9.70 1.96 -21.54
C ILE A 58 9.10 1.19 -22.72
N ARG A 59 7.77 1.06 -22.73
CA ARG A 59 7.02 0.57 -23.88
C ARG A 59 5.85 1.51 -24.13
N THR A 60 5.69 1.88 -25.39
CA THR A 60 4.47 2.46 -25.94
C THR A 60 3.58 1.29 -26.36
N PRO A 61 2.31 1.21 -25.91
CA PRO A 61 1.57 2.18 -25.06
C PRO A 61 1.94 2.11 -23.58
N PRO A 62 1.67 3.18 -22.78
CA PRO A 62 1.96 3.23 -21.35
C PRO A 62 1.37 2.02 -20.62
N ILE A 63 2.14 1.47 -19.71
CA ILE A 63 1.81 0.20 -19.07
C ILE A 63 0.59 0.36 -18.18
N PRO A 64 -0.35 -0.58 -18.26
CA PRO A 64 -1.48 -0.62 -17.34
C PRO A 64 -0.94 -0.81 -15.92
N VAL A 65 -1.30 0.11 -15.03
CA VAL A 65 -1.18 -0.12 -13.59
C VAL A 65 -1.81 -1.47 -13.25
N ILE A 66 -1.04 -2.35 -12.60
CA ILE A 66 -1.49 -3.70 -12.27
C ILE A 66 -2.13 -3.62 -10.90
N HIS A 67 -3.41 -3.97 -10.79
CA HIS A 67 -4.04 -4.12 -9.48
C HIS A 67 -3.49 -5.36 -8.81
N ILE A 68 -2.91 -5.21 -7.62
CA ILE A 68 -2.18 -6.29 -6.93
C ILE A 68 -2.70 -6.57 -5.52
N GLY A 69 -3.71 -5.87 -5.03
CA GLY A 69 -4.26 -6.14 -3.70
C GLY A 69 -4.94 -4.93 -3.10
N TYR A 70 -5.13 -4.96 -1.78
CA TYR A 70 -5.79 -3.91 -1.04
C TYR A 70 -5.03 -3.59 0.26
N VAL A 71 -5.22 -2.39 0.77
CA VAL A 71 -4.82 -2.02 2.12
C VAL A 71 -6.02 -1.46 2.87
N ARG A 72 -6.13 -1.77 4.15
CA ARG A 72 -7.08 -1.13 5.06
C ARG A 72 -6.33 -0.34 6.12
N LEU A 73 -6.82 0.87 6.34
CA LEU A 73 -6.35 1.84 7.31
C LEU A 73 -7.46 2.06 8.33
N TYR A 74 -7.15 1.89 9.61
CA TYR A 74 -8.08 2.19 10.69
C TYR A 74 -7.32 2.68 11.91
N LEU A 75 -7.99 3.47 12.75
CA LEU A 75 -7.46 3.93 14.03
C LEU A 75 -7.79 2.89 15.10
N GLU A 76 -6.77 2.42 15.79
CA GLU A 76 -6.95 1.61 16.99
C GLU A 76 -7.06 2.56 18.19
N GLU A 77 -8.29 2.76 18.69
CA GLU A 77 -8.59 3.74 19.76
C GLU A 77 -7.71 3.54 21.01
N ASP A 78 -7.52 2.28 21.42
CA ASP A 78 -6.72 1.93 22.61
C ASP A 78 -5.23 2.25 22.47
N ALA A 79 -4.72 2.29 21.23
CA ALA A 79 -3.31 2.48 20.95
C ALA A 79 -2.99 3.88 20.42
N GLY A 80 -4.02 4.70 20.13
CA GLY A 80 -3.86 6.04 19.57
C GLY A 80 -3.03 6.07 18.28
N ARG A 81 -3.01 4.97 17.53
CA ARG A 81 -2.16 4.77 16.36
C ARG A 81 -2.95 4.20 15.19
N TYR A 82 -2.55 4.58 13.99
CA TYR A 82 -3.05 3.97 12.77
C TYR A 82 -2.49 2.57 12.62
N ILE A 83 -3.34 1.63 12.22
CA ILE A 83 -2.94 0.29 11.85
C ILE A 83 -3.16 0.11 10.35
N VAL A 84 -2.11 -0.38 9.69
CA VAL A 84 -2.14 -0.77 8.28
C VAL A 84 -2.30 -2.29 8.20
N ARG A 85 -3.32 -2.74 7.47
CA ARG A 85 -3.46 -4.16 7.09
C ARG A 85 -3.39 -4.32 5.59
N HIS A 86 -2.60 -5.30 5.15
CA HIS A 86 -2.43 -5.62 3.74
C HIS A 86 -3.26 -6.85 3.37
N TYR A 87 -3.81 -6.83 2.16
CA TYR A 87 -4.63 -7.91 1.63
C TYR A 87 -4.23 -8.24 0.20
N THR A 88 -4.31 -9.51 -0.13
CA THR A 88 -4.17 -10.04 -1.49
C THR A 88 -5.37 -9.65 -2.37
N LEU A 89 -5.29 -9.93 -3.67
CA LEU A 89 -6.39 -9.73 -4.61
C LEU A 89 -7.68 -10.49 -4.26
N ASP A 90 -7.54 -11.67 -3.65
CA ASP A 90 -8.66 -12.48 -3.15
C ASP A 90 -9.11 -12.07 -1.73
N ARG A 91 -8.67 -10.89 -1.26
CA ARG A 91 -9.03 -10.28 0.03
C ARG A 91 -8.62 -11.12 1.25
N LYS A 92 -7.57 -11.94 1.14
CA LYS A 92 -6.96 -12.60 2.29
C LYS A 92 -6.01 -11.63 2.98
N GLU A 93 -6.18 -11.47 4.28
CA GLU A 93 -5.30 -10.64 5.10
C GLU A 93 -3.89 -11.27 5.15
N LEU A 94 -2.87 -10.45 4.95
CA LEU A 94 -1.48 -10.82 5.18
C LEU A 94 -1.20 -10.62 6.68
N PRO A 95 -0.97 -11.70 7.45
CA PRO A 95 -1.12 -11.68 8.91
C PRO A 95 -0.05 -10.88 9.67
N ASN A 96 1.02 -10.44 9.00
CA ASN A 96 2.07 -9.63 9.58
C ASN A 96 2.92 -8.98 8.46
N GLU A 97 3.81 -8.06 8.87
CA GLU A 97 4.73 -7.34 7.97
C GLU A 97 5.66 -8.28 7.19
N TRP A 98 6.05 -9.41 7.75
CA TRP A 98 6.89 -10.39 7.04
C TRP A 98 6.13 -11.03 5.88
N ASN A 99 4.88 -11.41 6.10
CA ASN A 99 4.00 -11.91 5.05
C ASN A 99 3.70 -10.84 4.00
N ALA A 100 3.48 -9.59 4.41
CA ALA A 100 3.31 -8.47 3.49
C ALA A 100 4.58 -8.22 2.65
N SER A 101 5.75 -8.20 3.28
CA SER A 101 7.02 -8.01 2.59
C SER A 101 7.29 -9.14 1.60
N ASN A 102 7.04 -10.41 1.98
CA ASN A 102 7.19 -11.54 1.07
C ASN A 102 6.22 -11.51 -0.10
N TYR A 103 4.98 -11.07 0.13
CA TYR A 103 3.99 -10.91 -0.94
C TYR A 103 4.47 -9.88 -1.97
N TYR A 104 4.84 -8.67 -1.52
CA TYR A 104 5.29 -7.61 -2.41
C TYR A 104 6.65 -7.89 -3.07
N ASN A 105 7.65 -8.36 -2.31
CA ASN A 105 8.98 -8.66 -2.85
C ASN A 105 8.98 -9.93 -3.73
N GLY A 106 8.26 -10.97 -3.30
CA GLY A 106 8.23 -12.26 -3.99
C GLY A 106 7.42 -12.22 -5.28
N GLU A 107 6.13 -11.86 -5.19
CA GLU A 107 5.22 -11.92 -6.35
C GLU A 107 5.36 -10.72 -7.28
N TYR A 108 5.79 -9.57 -6.73
CA TYR A 108 5.78 -8.30 -7.44
C TYR A 108 7.14 -7.60 -7.53
N GLY A 109 8.21 -8.23 -7.03
CA GLY A 109 9.58 -7.77 -7.21
C GLY A 109 9.97 -6.51 -6.43
N LEU A 110 9.19 -6.13 -5.41
CA LEU A 110 9.51 -4.97 -4.57
C LEU A 110 10.83 -5.14 -3.80
N LYS A 111 11.51 -4.04 -3.52
CA LYS A 111 12.77 -4.07 -2.77
C LYS A 111 12.53 -4.66 -1.37
N SER A 112 13.31 -5.68 -1.03
CA SER A 112 13.30 -6.26 0.32
C SER A 112 13.53 -5.18 1.37
N ALA A 113 12.73 -5.21 2.45
CA ALA A 113 12.92 -4.34 3.61
C ALA A 113 14.31 -4.52 4.28
N ASN A 114 15.01 -5.63 3.99
CA ASN A 114 16.29 -6.02 4.59
C ASN A 114 17.56 -5.45 3.93
N ASN A 115 17.48 -4.38 3.13
CA ASN A 115 18.68 -3.71 2.60
C ASN A 115 19.10 -2.46 3.41
N LEU A 116 19.01 -2.55 4.73
CA LEU A 116 19.68 -1.64 5.66
C LEU A 116 20.46 -2.44 6.70
N ARG A 117 21.68 -2.87 6.32
CA ARG A 117 22.92 -2.86 7.12
C ARG A 117 24.01 -3.67 6.40
N SER A 118 24.83 -2.98 5.62
CA SER A 118 26.24 -3.31 5.37
C SER A 118 27.03 -2.02 5.42
#